data_AF-A0AA42ZBT3-F1
#
_entry.id   AF-A0AA42ZBT3-F1
#
_cell.length_a   1.000
_cell.length_b   1.000
_cell.length_c   1.000
_cell.angle_alpha   90.00
_cell.angle_beta   90.00
_cell.angle_gamma   90.00
#
_symmetry.space_group_name_H-M   'P 1'
#
loop_
_entity.id
_entity.type
_entity.pdbx_description
1 polymer ?
#
loop_
_entity_poly.entity_id
_entity_poly.type
_entity_poly.pdbx_seq_one_letter_code
_entity_poly.pdbx_strand_id
1 'polypeptide(L)'
;NDYFQFMIGNTDYSSAYQHNEKILFVNKVSLPVPYDFDMAGLVDASYAVVSQIGDQKLSNESVTERVFRGFKRDEATYQQVRQDFISKKDEVLATVDALESSFVHPNEFKRVRSYILEFYTVLQNEKTFQREILSQLRTK
;
A
#
# COMPACT_ATOMS: atom_id res chain seq x y z
N ASN A 1 -4.26 -4.26 -6.49
CA ASN A 1 -4.32 -2.83 -6.09
C ASN A 1 -4.15 -2.65 -4.60
N ASP A 2 -5.06 -3.16 -3.76
CA ASP A 2 -5.02 -2.86 -2.31
C ASP A 2 -3.71 -3.22 -1.60
N TYR A 3 -3.07 -4.34 -1.96
CA TYR A 3 -1.74 -4.71 -1.44
C TYR A 3 -0.65 -3.72 -1.86
N PHE A 4 -0.72 -3.21 -3.09
CA PHE A 4 0.23 -2.21 -3.58
C PHE A 4 0.04 -0.88 -2.82
N GLN A 5 -1.20 -0.43 -2.65
CA GLN A 5 -1.51 0.78 -1.88
C GLN A 5 -1.06 0.62 -0.42
N PHE A 6 -1.29 -0.54 0.19
CA PHE A 6 -0.79 -0.85 1.53
C PHE A 6 0.75 -0.90 1.61
N MET A 7 1.42 -1.46 0.60
CA MET A 7 2.89 -1.51 0.52
C MET A 7 3.50 -0.11 0.61
N ILE A 8 2.94 0.84 -0.15
CA ILE A 8 3.40 2.24 -0.17
C ILE A 8 2.77 3.11 0.93
N GLY A 9 1.89 2.56 1.77
CA GLY A 9 1.21 3.30 2.84
C GLY A 9 0.25 4.37 2.33
N ASN A 10 -0.38 4.17 1.17
CA ASN A 10 -1.33 5.10 0.61
C ASN A 10 -2.76 4.80 1.12
N THR A 11 -3.35 5.77 1.79
CA THR A 11 -4.76 5.73 2.24
C THR A 11 -5.65 6.68 1.45
N ASP A 12 -5.06 7.55 0.63
CA ASP A 12 -5.74 8.57 -0.17
C ASP A 12 -6.12 8.01 -1.54
N TYR A 13 -6.95 6.97 -1.54
CA TYR A 13 -7.51 6.39 -2.75
C TYR A 13 -8.89 5.76 -2.50
N SER A 14 -9.68 5.66 -3.57
CA SER A 14 -10.94 4.93 -3.55
C SER A 14 -11.33 4.41 -4.93
N SER A 15 -11.39 3.08 -5.08
CA SER A 15 -11.95 2.45 -6.27
C SER A 15 -13.45 2.70 -6.44
N ALA A 16 -14.19 2.86 -5.34
CA ALA A 16 -15.63 3.11 -5.36
C ALA A 16 -15.96 4.54 -5.84
N TYR A 17 -15.13 5.51 -5.45
CA TYR A 17 -15.30 6.93 -5.79
C TYR A 17 -14.39 7.38 -6.95
N GLN A 18 -13.54 6.49 -7.49
CA GLN A 18 -12.52 6.78 -8.50
C GLN A 18 -11.62 7.97 -8.10
N HIS A 19 -11.25 8.00 -6.83
CA HIS A 19 -10.33 8.99 -6.27
C HIS A 19 -8.91 8.42 -6.29
N ASN A 20 -7.97 9.16 -6.88
CA ASN A 20 -6.56 8.75 -7.07
C ASN A 20 -6.39 7.36 -7.71
N GLU A 21 -7.38 6.97 -8.53
CA GLU A 21 -7.40 5.74 -9.29
C GLU A 21 -8.32 5.85 -10.50
N LYS A 22 -7.87 5.34 -11.65
CA LYS A 22 -8.71 5.11 -12.84
C LYS A 22 -8.94 3.62 -13.02
N ILE A 23 -10.15 3.23 -13.41
CA ILE A 23 -10.45 1.83 -13.76
C ILE A 23 -10.52 1.73 -15.28
N LEU A 24 -9.58 1.01 -15.88
CA LEU A 24 -9.58 0.69 -17.30
C LEU A 24 -10.26 -0.67 -17.51
N PHE A 25 -11.11 -0.78 -18.52
CA PHE A 25 -11.72 -2.05 -18.90
C PHE A 25 -11.08 -2.59 -20.17
N VAL A 26 -10.26 -3.62 -20.04
CA VAL A 26 -9.49 -4.20 -21.15
C VAL A 26 -9.69 -5.72 -21.14
N ASN A 27 -10.04 -6.30 -22.28
CA ASN A 27 -10.23 -7.76 -22.43
C ASN A 27 -11.15 -8.38 -21.37
N LYS A 28 -12.23 -7.68 -20.99
CA LYS A 28 -13.19 -8.08 -19.94
C LYS A 28 -12.63 -8.11 -18.52
N VAL A 29 -11.47 -7.47 -18.29
CA VAL A 29 -10.84 -7.33 -16.99
C VAL A 29 -10.84 -5.86 -16.58
N SER A 30 -11.23 -5.59 -15.34
CA SER A 30 -11.11 -4.26 -14.73
C SER A 30 -9.70 -4.10 -14.17
N LEU A 31 -8.92 -3.20 -14.76
CA LEU A 31 -7.56 -2.86 -14.36
C LEU A 31 -7.55 -1.53 -13.60
N PRO A 32 -7.33 -1.54 -12.27
CA PRO A 32 -7.09 -0.31 -11.52
C PRO A 32 -5.71 0.25 -11.84
N VAL A 33 -5.65 1.54 -12.14
CA VAL A 33 -4.44 2.31 -12.39
C VAL A 33 -4.38 3.43 -11.33
N PRO A 34 -3.65 3.22 -10.23
CA PRO A 34 -3.50 4.23 -9.20
C PRO A 34 -2.56 5.35 -9.66
N TYR A 35 -2.82 6.57 -9.21
CA TYR A 35 -2.01 7.75 -9.47
C TYR A 35 -2.12 8.71 -8.29
N ASP A 36 -1.26 9.74 -8.26
CA ASP A 36 -1.17 10.72 -7.17
C ASP A 36 -0.79 10.08 -5.82
N PHE A 37 0.51 10.04 -5.54
CA PHE A 37 1.08 9.32 -4.39
C PHE A 37 1.73 10.24 -3.36
N ASP A 38 1.54 11.55 -3.49
CA ASP A 38 2.10 12.55 -2.58
C ASP A 38 1.66 12.34 -1.12
N MET A 39 0.45 11.81 -0.90
CA MET A 39 -0.11 11.45 0.41
C MET A 39 0.31 10.05 0.93
N ALA A 40 1.15 9.32 0.20
CA ALA A 40 1.58 7.98 0.61
C ALA A 40 2.70 8.01 1.66
N GLY A 41 2.65 7.12 2.65
CA GLY A 41 3.68 7.01 3.69
C GLY A 41 5.09 6.69 3.17
N LEU A 42 5.20 6.02 2.03
CA LEU A 42 6.49 5.81 1.36
C LEU A 42 7.10 7.14 0.88
N VAL A 43 6.27 8.07 0.39
CA VAL A 43 6.72 9.38 -0.10
C VAL A 43 7.03 10.30 1.08
N ASP A 44 6.18 10.32 2.11
CA ASP A 44 6.38 11.11 3.33
C ASP A 44 6.64 12.60 3.03
N ALA A 45 5.82 13.17 2.13
CA ALA A 45 5.92 14.58 1.79
C ALA A 45 5.64 15.44 3.03
N SER A 46 6.38 16.53 3.20
CA SER A 46 6.28 17.40 4.39
C SER A 46 4.90 18.03 4.60
N TYR A 47 4.08 18.07 3.56
CA TYR A 47 2.71 18.59 3.57
C TYR A 47 1.64 17.50 3.60
N ALA A 48 2.04 16.22 3.57
CA ALA A 48 1.11 15.11 3.54
C ALA A 48 0.26 15.06 4.80
N VAL A 49 -1.02 14.75 4.64
CA VAL A 49 -1.98 14.66 5.74
C VAL A 49 -2.69 13.32 5.71
N VAL A 50 -3.04 12.81 6.89
CA VAL A 50 -3.83 11.59 7.02
C VAL A 50 -5.19 11.77 6.33
N SER A 51 -5.56 10.80 5.50
CA SER A 51 -6.83 10.79 4.78
C SER A 51 -8.05 10.87 5.72
N GLN A 52 -9.09 11.55 5.23
CA GLN A 52 -10.36 11.73 5.92
C GLN A 52 -11.49 11.09 5.13
N ILE A 53 -12.42 10.43 5.82
CA ILE A 53 -13.67 9.92 5.24
C ILE A 53 -14.80 10.79 5.78
N GLY A 54 -15.32 11.70 4.95
CA GLY A 54 -16.25 12.73 5.42
C GLY A 54 -15.56 13.57 6.51
N ASP A 55 -16.19 13.68 7.68
CA ASP A 55 -15.67 14.44 8.82
C ASP A 55 -14.77 13.61 9.77
N GLN A 56 -14.47 12.35 9.43
CA GLN A 56 -13.71 11.45 10.30
C GLN A 56 -12.34 11.14 9.72
N LYS A 57 -11.29 11.41 10.51
CA LYS A 57 -9.93 10.91 10.21
C LYS A 57 -9.91 9.40 10.33
N LEU A 58 -9.08 8.77 9.49
CA LEU A 58 -8.69 7.38 9.72
C LEU A 58 -8.00 7.23 11.08
N SER A 59 -7.89 5.99 11.57
CA SER A 59 -7.35 5.71 12.89
C SER A 59 -5.84 5.96 13.04
N ASN A 60 -5.13 6.19 11.93
CA ASN A 60 -3.71 6.50 11.94
C ASN A 60 -3.45 7.97 12.29
N GLU A 61 -2.37 8.22 13.02
CA GLU A 61 -1.95 9.57 13.42
C GLU A 61 -0.96 10.17 12.43
N SER A 62 -0.27 9.32 11.64
CA SER A 62 0.70 9.71 10.62
C SER A 62 0.42 9.05 9.27
N VAL A 63 0.82 9.70 8.17
CA VAL A 63 0.78 9.12 6.82
C VAL A 63 1.72 7.92 6.68
N THR A 64 2.75 7.83 7.52
CA THR A 64 3.69 6.70 7.54
C THR A 64 3.10 5.45 8.18
N GLU A 65 2.02 5.57 8.96
CA GLU A 65 1.32 4.42 9.53
C GLU A 65 0.39 3.79 8.49
N ARG A 66 0.63 2.52 8.19
CA ARG A 66 -0.17 1.81 7.17
C ARG A 66 -1.55 1.49 7.70
N VAL A 67 -2.55 1.67 6.84
CA VAL A 67 -3.92 1.19 7.07
C VAL A 67 -4.36 0.40 5.86
N PHE A 68 -4.80 -0.83 6.07
CA PHE A 68 -5.34 -1.64 4.98
C PHE A 68 -6.74 -1.17 4.59
N ARG A 69 -6.94 -0.93 3.29
CA ARG A 69 -8.14 -0.27 2.75
C ARG A 69 -9.00 -1.17 1.85
N GLY A 70 -8.62 -2.44 1.72
CA GLY A 70 -9.30 -3.40 0.86
C GLY A 70 -10.68 -3.82 1.36
N PHE A 71 -11.54 -4.19 0.41
CA PHE A 71 -12.90 -4.64 0.69
C PHE A 71 -12.97 -6.14 0.97
N LYS A 72 -13.97 -6.56 1.75
CA LYS A 72 -14.22 -7.97 2.03
C LYS A 72 -14.37 -8.77 0.72
N ARG A 73 -13.53 -9.79 0.58
CA ARG A 73 -13.53 -10.81 -0.47
C ARG A 73 -13.23 -12.15 0.19
N ASP A 74 -13.20 -13.22 -0.61
CA ASP A 74 -12.79 -14.53 -0.12
C ASP A 74 -11.36 -14.49 0.44
N GLU A 75 -11.15 -15.08 1.61
CA GLU A 75 -9.85 -15.09 2.30
C GLU A 75 -8.80 -15.82 1.45
N ALA A 76 -9.19 -16.85 0.70
CA ALA A 76 -8.26 -17.55 -0.19
C ALA A 76 -7.68 -16.62 -1.26
N THR A 77 -8.44 -15.62 -1.71
CA THR A 77 -7.92 -14.59 -2.64
C THR A 77 -6.84 -13.74 -1.98
N TYR A 78 -7.04 -13.34 -0.73
CA TYR A 78 -6.04 -12.59 0.05
C TYR A 78 -4.77 -13.41 0.28
N GLN A 79 -4.92 -14.69 0.62
CA GLN A 79 -3.77 -15.59 0.81
C GLN A 79 -3.01 -15.81 -0.50
N GLN A 80 -3.71 -16.00 -1.64
CA GLN A 80 -3.06 -16.13 -2.94
C GLN A 80 -2.24 -14.87 -3.28
N VAL A 81 -2.85 -13.69 -3.19
CA VAL A 81 -2.16 -12.42 -3.50
C VAL A 81 -1.01 -12.17 -2.53
N ARG A 82 -1.15 -12.53 -1.24
CA ARG A 82 -0.06 -12.47 -0.26
C ARG A 82 1.15 -13.29 -0.74
N GLN A 83 0.94 -14.52 -1.22
CA GLN A 83 2.04 -15.35 -1.72
C GLN A 83 2.64 -14.78 -3.01
N ASP A 84 1.82 -14.20 -3.89
CA ASP A 84 2.31 -13.54 -5.11
C ASP A 84 3.23 -12.35 -4.78
N PHE A 85 2.92 -11.56 -3.75
CA PHE A 85 3.80 -10.48 -3.30
C PHE A 85 5.07 -11.03 -2.63
N ILE A 86 4.95 -12.02 -1.73
CA ILE A 86 6.10 -12.62 -1.03
C ILE A 86 7.09 -13.23 -2.04
N SER A 87 6.61 -13.94 -3.05
CA SER A 87 7.46 -14.56 -4.08
C SER A 87 8.24 -13.53 -4.91
N LYS A 88 7.72 -12.30 -5.05
CA LYS A 88 8.35 -11.19 -5.80
C LYS A 88 9.18 -10.26 -4.91
N LYS A 89 9.37 -10.59 -3.63
CA LYS A 89 10.07 -9.73 -2.67
C LYS A 89 11.44 -9.29 -3.18
N ASP A 90 12.25 -10.22 -3.66
CA ASP A 90 13.62 -9.93 -4.08
C ASP A 90 13.65 -9.09 -5.36
N GLU A 91 12.72 -9.30 -6.30
CA GLU A 91 12.57 -8.48 -7.51
C GLU A 91 12.17 -7.03 -7.18
N VAL A 92 11.25 -6.85 -6.25
CA VAL A 92 10.83 -5.52 -5.78
C VAL A 92 11.98 -4.81 -5.08
N LEU A 93 12.69 -5.50 -4.17
CA LEU A 93 13.84 -4.92 -3.48
C LEU A 93 14.98 -4.59 -4.45
N ALA A 94 15.26 -5.44 -5.43
CA ALA A 94 16.24 -5.14 -6.47
C ALA A 94 15.86 -3.90 -7.29
N THR A 95 14.57 -3.72 -7.57
CA THR A 95 14.07 -2.50 -8.24
C THR A 95 14.28 -1.26 -7.38
N VAL A 96 14.01 -1.34 -6.08
CA VAL A 96 14.27 -0.25 -5.13
C VAL A 96 15.77 0.04 -5.04
N ASP A 97 16.60 -1.00 -4.92
CA ASP A 97 18.05 -0.88 -4.76
C ASP A 97 18.70 -0.25 -6.00
N ALA A 98 18.20 -0.55 -7.20
CA ALA A 98 18.64 0.10 -8.44
C ALA A 98 18.40 1.62 -8.46
N LEU A 99 17.45 2.12 -7.65
CA LEU A 99 17.14 3.54 -7.54
C LEU A 99 17.98 4.28 -6.50
N GLU A 100 18.86 3.62 -5.73
CA GLU A 100 19.67 4.24 -4.67
C GLU A 100 20.42 5.49 -5.17
N SER A 101 21.01 5.40 -6.37
CA SER A 101 21.74 6.50 -7.00
C SER A 101 20.89 7.72 -7.37
N SER A 102 19.56 7.56 -7.40
CA SER A 102 18.62 8.66 -7.66
C SER A 102 18.28 9.48 -6.41
N PHE A 103 18.68 9.02 -5.23
CA PHE A 103 18.45 9.74 -3.97
C PHE A 103 19.58 10.74 -3.71
N VAL A 104 19.20 11.96 -3.34
CA VAL A 104 20.16 12.99 -2.91
C VAL A 104 20.72 12.63 -1.53
N HIS A 105 19.90 12.09 -0.64
CA HIS A 105 20.26 11.78 0.73
C HIS A 105 20.24 10.26 0.99
N PRO A 106 21.37 9.65 1.40
CA PRO A 106 21.43 8.21 1.68
C PRO A 106 20.45 7.74 2.77
N ASN A 107 20.11 8.62 3.72
CA ASN A 107 19.17 8.30 4.78
C ASN A 107 17.73 8.22 4.27
N GLU A 108 17.36 9.00 3.25
CA GLU A 108 16.05 8.89 2.60
C GLU A 108 15.90 7.55 1.89
N PHE A 109 16.93 7.14 1.15
CA PHE A 109 16.95 5.81 0.52
C PHE A 109 16.80 4.69 1.56
N LYS A 110 17.59 4.75 2.66
CA LYS A 110 17.49 3.77 3.74
C LYS A 110 16.08 3.73 4.35
N ARG A 111 15.42 4.88 4.53
CA ARG A 111 14.04 4.98 5.02
C ARG A 111 13.07 4.30 4.06
N VAL A 112 13.11 4.65 2.77
CA VAL A 112 12.26 4.07 1.71
C VAL A 112 12.42 2.56 1.65
N ARG A 113 13.66 2.08 1.60
CA ARG A 113 13.97 0.65 1.55
C ARG A 113 13.47 -0.09 2.79
N SER A 114 13.68 0.49 3.97
CA SER A 114 13.19 -0.07 5.25
C SER A 114 11.67 -0.10 5.29
N TYR A 115 11.02 0.95 4.80
CA TYR A 115 9.56 1.01 4.71
C TYR A 115 9.03 -0.14 3.87
N ILE A 116 9.57 -0.39 2.67
CA ILE A 116 9.17 -1.53 1.84
C ILE A 116 9.42 -2.88 2.55
N LEU A 117 10.52 -3.03 3.28
CA LEU A 117 10.81 -4.25 4.05
C LEU A 117 9.81 -4.51 5.19
N GLU A 118 9.30 -3.47 5.85
CA GLU A 118 8.27 -3.58 6.88
C GLU A 118 6.96 -4.14 6.30
N PHE A 119 6.58 -3.75 5.08
CA PHE A 119 5.43 -4.36 4.39
C PHE A 119 5.60 -5.88 4.24
N TYR A 120 6.79 -6.33 3.83
CA TYR A 120 7.07 -7.77 3.75
C TYR A 120 7.08 -8.45 5.12
N THR A 121 7.51 -7.75 6.18
CA THR A 121 7.45 -8.26 7.55
C THR A 121 5.99 -8.52 7.98
N VAL A 122 5.06 -7.62 7.62
CA VAL A 122 3.62 -7.82 7.83
C VAL A 122 3.13 -9.04 7.07
N LEU A 123 3.47 -9.19 5.78
CA LEU A 123 3.00 -10.32 4.98
C LEU A 123 3.60 -11.66 5.44
N GLN A 124 4.86 -11.71 5.87
CA GLN A 124 5.51 -12.97 6.25
C GLN A 124 5.14 -13.44 7.66
N ASN A 125 4.60 -12.57 8.51
CA ASN A 125 4.14 -12.94 9.85
C ASN A 125 2.63 -13.20 9.87
N GLU A 126 2.21 -14.43 10.20
CA GLU A 126 0.79 -14.79 10.21
C GLU A 126 -0.05 -13.91 11.15
N LYS A 127 0.42 -13.67 12.38
CA LYS A 127 -0.35 -12.89 13.36
C LYS A 127 -0.51 -11.43 12.91
N THR A 128 0.55 -10.84 12.37
CA THR A 128 0.51 -9.46 11.88
C THR A 128 -0.33 -9.37 10.61
N PHE A 129 -0.21 -10.33 9.68
CA PHE A 129 -1.06 -10.39 8.49
C PHE A 129 -2.56 -10.46 8.84
N GLN A 130 -2.92 -11.33 9.78
CA GLN A 130 -4.29 -11.45 10.26
C GLN A 130 -4.82 -10.14 10.86
N ARG A 131 -4.00 -9.46 11.67
CA ARG A 131 -4.38 -8.22 12.35
C ARG A 131 -4.46 -7.02 11.41
N GLU A 132 -3.45 -6.82 10.57
CA GLU A 132 -3.29 -5.62 9.75
C GLU A 132 -4.06 -5.69 8.43
N ILE A 133 -4.40 -6.89 7.94
CA ILE A 133 -5.06 -7.06 6.64
C ILE A 133 -6.42 -7.74 6.79
N LEU A 134 -6.47 -9.00 7.23
CA LEU A 134 -7.71 -9.78 7.23
C LEU A 134 -8.76 -9.26 8.23
N SER A 135 -8.33 -8.73 9.37
CA SER A 135 -9.22 -8.11 10.37
C SER A 135 -9.65 -6.68 10.00
N GLN A 136 -9.02 -6.07 8.99
CA GLN A 136 -9.29 -4.69 8.56
C GLN A 136 -10.19 -4.61 7.32
N LEU A 137 -10.70 -5.75 6.83
CA LEU A 137 -11.49 -5.79 5.59
C LEU A 137 -12.78 -4.97 5.70
N ARG A 138 -12.91 -4.00 4.81
CA ARG A 138 -14.06 -3.10 4.77
C ARG A 138 -15.26 -3.76 4.12
N THR A 139 -16.45 -3.55 4.67
CA THR A 139 -17.71 -4.02 4.07
C THR A 139 -18.46 -2.92 3.31
N LYS A 140 -18.05 -1.66 3.49
CA LYS A 140 -18.63 -0.45 2.88
C LYS A 140 -17.54 0.58 2.58
#